data_AF-A0A2N0L1Q6-F1
#
_entry.id   AF-A0A2N0L1Q6-F1
#
_cell.length_a   1.000
_cell.length_b   1.000
_cell.length_c   1.000
_cell.angle_alpha   90.00
_cell.angle_beta   90.00
_cell.angle_gamma   90.00
#
_symmetry.space_group_name_H-M   'P 1'
#
loop_
_entity.id
_entity.type
_entity.pdbx_description
1 polymer ?
#
loop_
_entity_poly.entity_id
_entity_poly.type
_entity_poly.pdbx_seq_one_letter_code
_entity_poly.pdbx_strand_id
1 'polypeptide(L)' 'MKVLIVGSGAREHALAWRISQSQNLTSLWVADG' A
#
# COMPACT_ATOMS: atom_id res chain seq x y z
N MET A 1 3.61 -9.04 -7.54
CA MET A 1 2.42 -9.16 -6.66
C MET A 1 1.62 -7.87 -6.72
N LYS A 2 0.29 -7.99 -6.71
CA LYS A 2 -0.67 -6.87 -6.72
C LYS A 2 -1.22 -6.68 -5.30
N VAL A 3 -1.19 -5.46 -4.76
CA VAL A 3 -1.56 -5.17 -3.37
C VAL A 3 -2.56 -4.01 -3.30
N LEU A 4 -3.64 -4.19 -2.52
CA LEU A 4 -4.61 -3.16 -2.18
C LEU A 4 -4.59 -2.94 -0.66
N ILE A 5 -4.48 -1.69 -0.24
CA ILE A 5 -4.62 -1.24 1.16
C ILE A 5 -5.94 -0.47 1.26
N VAL A 6 -6.71 -0.72 2.32
CA VAL A 6 -7.98 -0.03 2.58
C VAL A 6 -7.85 0.83 3.83
N GLY A 7 -8.21 2.11 3.70
CA GLY A 7 -8.19 3.12 4.76
C GLY A 7 -7.32 4.33 4.41
N SER A 8 -7.59 5.46 5.08
CA SER A 8 -6.97 6.78 4.86
C SER A 8 -6.10 7.27 6.02
N GLY A 9 -5.83 6.40 7.00
CA GLY A 9 -5.05 6.76 8.18
C GLY A 9 -3.53 6.80 7.92
N ALA A 10 -2.82 7.41 8.87
CA ALA A 10 -1.35 7.46 8.85
C ALA A 10 -0.71 6.05 8.86
N ARG A 11 -1.40 5.07 9.47
CA ARG A 11 -0.96 3.68 9.50
C ARG A 11 -0.93 3.07 8.10
N GLU A 12 -1.98 3.28 7.33
CA GLU A 12 -2.13 2.79 5.96
C GLU A 12 -1.09 3.43 5.04
N HIS A 13 -0.80 4.72 5.24
CA HIS A 13 0.27 5.42 4.53
C HIS A 13 1.66 4.84 4.83
N ALA A 14 1.98 4.56 6.10
CA ALA A 14 3.26 3.95 6.49
C ALA A 14 3.43 2.54 5.90
N LEU A 15 2.34 1.75 5.88
CA LEU A 15 2.31 0.44 5.23
C LEU A 15 2.52 0.54 3.73
N ALA A 16 1.81 1.45 3.05
CA ALA A 16 1.98 1.73 1.63
C ALA A 16 3.43 2.12 1.31
N TRP A 17 4.02 3.02 2.11
CA TRP A 17 5.41 3.44 1.98
C TRP A 17 6.38 2.26 2.07
N ARG A 18 6.22 1.39 3.06
CA ARG A 18 7.12 0.24 3.23
C ARG A 18 6.95 -0.79 2.10
N ILE A 19 5.71 -1.08 1.69
CA ILE A 19 5.39 -2.06 0.64
C ILE A 19 5.89 -1.60 -0.72
N SER A 20 5.85 -0.29 -1.00
CA SER A 20 6.32 0.30 -2.26
C SER A 20 7.79 -0.02 -2.60
N GLN A 21 8.60 -0.39 -1.60
CA GLN A 21 10.02 -0.70 -1.75
C GLN A 21 10.31 -2.17 -2.12
N SER A 22 9.30 -3.03 -2.21
CA SER A 22 9.49 -4.45 -2.51
C SER A 22 9.76 -4.68 -4.00
N GLN A 23 10.83 -5.41 -4.33
CA GLN A 23 11.16 -5.80 -5.71
C GLN A 23 10.12 -6.73 -6.35
N ASN A 24 9.32 -7.40 -5.53
CA ASN A 24 8.25 -8.28 -6.00
C ASN A 24 6.93 -7.52 -6.24
N LEU A 25 6.86 -6.21 -5.98
CA LEU A 25 5.65 -5.42 -6.17
C LEU A 25 5.43 -5.11 -7.65
N THR A 26 4.26 -5.47 -8.15
CA THR A 26 3.82 -5.15 -9.52
C THR A 26 2.94 -3.91 -9.53
N SER A 27 2.07 -3.78 -8.52
CA SER A 27 1.16 -2.64 -8.39
C SER A 27 0.67 -2.52 -6.95
N LEU A 28 0.53 -1.28 -6.48
CA LEU A 28 0.03 -0.93 -5.15
C LEU A 28 -1.10 0.10 -5.31
N TRP A 29 -2.22 -0.17 -4.66
CA TRP A 29 -3.35 0.76 -4.58
C TRP A 29 -3.71 1.00 -3.12
N VAL A 30 -4.17 2.21 -2.83
CA VAL A 30 -4.75 2.59 -1.54
C VAL A 30 -6.14 3.11 -1.85
N ALA A 31 -7.16 2.45 -1.30
CA ALA A 31 -8.55 2.89 -1.41
C ALA A 31 -8.97 3.47 -0.07
N ASP A 32 -9.66 4.61 -0.13
CA ASP A 32 -10.32 5.15 1.06
C ASP A 32 -11.54 4.30 1.42
N GLY A 33 -11.87 4.28 2.71
CA GLY A 33 -13.02 3.57 3.27
C GLY A 33 -14.18 4.52 3.55
#